data_AF-A0A968MXK5-F1
#
_entry.id   AF-A0A968MXK5-F1
#
_cell.length_a   1.000
_cell.length_b   1.000
_cell.length_c   1.000
_cell.angle_alpha   90.00
_cell.angle_beta   90.00
_cell.angle_gamma   90.00
#
_symmetry.space_group_name_H-M   'P 1'
#
loop_
_entity.id
_entity.type
_entity.pdbx_description
1 polymer ?
#
loop_
_entity_poly.entity_id
_entity_poly.type
_entity_poly.pdbx_seq_one_letter_code
_entity_poly.pdbx_strand_id
1 'polypeptide(L)'
;MKKSVLLNVFICIAISINAQIKVESNGNIGIGKSSASSKVDIKANNIKFDTRQYLKTGSTVQIDDDSYDIKLDYSLDFISHPGVTQNWPCFYPSRDRGAYLGHYSYRWNGLYVNNVNYISLSQTSDKSAKENIKSFKGALEAVTSIQGVKYDYKKECLLKYDSAVLSEKDLRKVDEMRKNKVGFIAQDVKEFIPEAVSFDST
;
A
#
# COMPACT_ATOMS: atom_id res chain seq x y z
N MET A 1 2.31 -5.04 69.39
CA MET A 1 3.35 -4.98 68.34
C MET A 1 3.31 -6.14 67.34
N LYS A 2 3.15 -7.41 67.76
CA LYS A 2 3.15 -8.55 66.80
C LYS A 2 1.95 -8.59 65.82
N LYS A 3 0.74 -8.22 66.27
CA LYS A 3 -0.47 -8.22 65.43
C LYS A 3 -0.54 -7.05 64.43
N SER A 4 -0.06 -5.88 64.82
CA SER A 4 0.00 -4.69 63.96
C SER A 4 1.05 -4.81 62.86
N VAL A 5 2.20 -5.45 63.15
CA VAL A 5 3.19 -5.76 62.11
C VAL A 5 2.64 -6.77 61.10
N LEU A 6 1.94 -7.82 61.56
CA LEU A 6 1.33 -8.82 60.68
C LEU A 6 0.27 -8.22 59.74
N LEU A 7 -0.57 -7.31 60.25
CA LEU A 7 -1.58 -6.61 59.46
C LEU A 7 -0.95 -5.72 58.39
N ASN A 8 0.11 -4.97 58.73
CA ASN A 8 0.82 -4.13 57.77
C ASN A 8 1.56 -4.95 56.70
N VAL A 9 2.13 -6.11 57.06
CA VAL A 9 2.73 -7.03 56.09
C VAL A 9 1.68 -7.58 55.12
N PHE A 10 0.49 -7.95 55.61
CA PHE A 10 -0.61 -8.40 54.75
C PHE A 10 -1.10 -7.30 53.80
N ILE A 11 -1.17 -6.05 54.28
CA ILE A 11 -1.54 -4.90 53.46
C ILE A 11 -0.49 -4.69 52.35
N CYS A 12 0.82 -4.73 52.66
CA CYS A 12 1.90 -4.55 51.67
C CYS A 12 1.94 -5.61 50.55
N ILE A 13 1.60 -6.87 50.86
CA ILE A 13 1.53 -7.95 49.86
C ILE A 13 0.36 -7.74 48.90
N ALA A 14 -0.74 -7.12 49.34
CA ALA A 14 -1.89 -6.82 48.49
C ALA A 14 -1.64 -5.68 47.48
N ILE A 15 -0.63 -4.83 47.71
CA ILE A 15 -0.40 -3.61 46.89
C ILE A 15 0.59 -3.82 45.73
N SER A 16 1.22 -4.99 45.60
CA SER A 16 2.32 -5.20 44.65
C SER A 16 2.00 -6.11 43.45
N ILE A 17 0.74 -6.48 43.25
CA ILE A 17 0.31 -7.15 42.02
C ILE A 17 0.09 -6.10 40.94
N ASN A 18 1.11 -5.89 40.09
CA ASN A 18 0.86 -5.36 38.75
C ASN A 18 -0.06 -6.37 38.06
N ALA A 19 -1.36 -6.08 38.06
CA ALA A 19 -2.34 -6.98 37.48
C ALA A 19 -2.06 -7.14 35.99
N GLN A 20 -1.59 -8.32 35.59
CA GLN A 20 -1.38 -8.65 34.18
C GLN A 20 -2.71 -8.58 33.43
N ILE A 21 -3.81 -8.97 34.09
CA ILE A 21 -5.19 -8.78 33.64
C ILE A 21 -5.98 -8.15 34.79
N LYS A 22 -6.64 -7.03 34.52
CA LYS A 22 -7.48 -6.30 35.48
C LYS A 22 -8.88 -6.15 34.88
N VAL A 23 -9.89 -6.65 35.60
CA VAL A 23 -11.29 -6.36 35.31
C VAL A 23 -11.73 -5.22 36.22
N GLU A 24 -12.16 -4.12 35.63
CA GLU A 24 -12.64 -2.93 36.34
C GLU A 24 -14.11 -3.05 36.73
N SER A 25 -14.54 -2.27 37.72
CA SER A 25 -15.95 -2.26 38.18
C SER A 25 -16.95 -1.78 37.11
N ASN A 26 -16.48 -1.06 36.08
CA ASN A 26 -17.26 -0.67 34.90
C ASN A 26 -17.34 -1.77 33.82
N GLY A 27 -16.74 -2.94 34.08
CA GLY A 27 -16.68 -4.08 33.17
C GLY A 27 -15.65 -3.95 32.05
N ASN A 28 -14.73 -2.99 32.12
CA ASN A 28 -13.60 -2.91 31.20
C ASN A 28 -12.50 -3.88 31.63
N ILE A 29 -11.75 -4.39 30.66
CA ILE A 29 -10.65 -5.33 30.87
C ILE A 29 -9.37 -4.68 30.39
N GLY A 30 -8.46 -4.40 31.33
CA GLY A 30 -7.11 -3.92 31.06
C GLY A 30 -6.08 -5.06 31.10
N ILE A 31 -5.19 -5.13 30.12
CA ILE A 31 -4.04 -6.05 30.13
C ILE A 31 -2.76 -5.20 30.11
N GLY A 32 -1.91 -5.35 31.12
CA GLY A 32 -0.70 -4.53 31.28
C GLY A 32 -0.96 -3.05 31.58
N LYS A 33 -2.17 -2.70 32.05
CA LYS A 33 -2.58 -1.33 32.38
C LYS A 33 -3.08 -1.20 33.81
N SER A 34 -2.82 -0.03 34.42
CA SER A 34 -3.39 0.37 35.72
C SER A 34 -4.86 0.77 35.60
N SER A 35 -5.27 1.30 34.44
CA SER A 35 -6.66 1.60 34.09
C SER A 35 -6.92 1.44 32.59
N ALA A 36 -8.06 0.87 32.21
CA ALA A 36 -8.49 0.65 30.83
C ALA A 36 -9.36 1.81 30.32
N SER A 37 -9.00 2.39 29.17
CA SER A 37 -9.78 3.46 28.52
C SER A 37 -10.87 2.94 27.58
N SER A 38 -10.89 1.64 27.29
CA SER A 38 -11.85 0.98 26.42
C SER A 38 -12.27 -0.38 27.00
N LYS A 39 -13.25 -1.05 26.36
CA LYS A 39 -13.80 -2.32 26.87
C LYS A 39 -12.76 -3.42 27.02
N VAL A 40 -11.83 -3.52 26.07
CA VAL A 40 -10.64 -4.36 26.16
C VAL A 40 -9.46 -3.49 25.74
N ASP A 41 -8.57 -3.22 26.68
CA ASP A 41 -7.46 -2.29 26.51
C ASP A 41 -6.13 -2.97 26.86
N ILE A 42 -5.30 -3.18 25.85
CA ILE A 42 -4.08 -3.99 25.96
C ILE A 42 -2.87 -3.09 25.75
N LYS A 43 -2.04 -2.94 26.79
CA LYS A 43 -0.71 -2.34 26.68
C LYS A 43 0.32 -3.45 26.58
N ALA A 44 0.63 -3.85 25.35
CA ALA A 44 1.63 -4.86 25.05
C ALA A 44 2.48 -4.41 23.86
N ASN A 45 3.73 -4.89 23.79
CA ASN A 45 4.58 -4.66 22.62
C ASN A 45 4.05 -5.41 21.39
N ASN A 46 3.51 -6.62 21.58
CA ASN A 46 2.95 -7.46 20.52
C ASN A 46 1.65 -8.12 21.00
N ILE A 47 0.66 -8.19 20.11
CA ILE A 47 -0.56 -8.99 20.29
C ILE A 47 -0.57 -10.06 19.20
N LYS A 48 -0.43 -11.33 19.60
CA LYS A 48 -0.42 -12.46 18.67
C LYS A 48 -1.83 -13.05 18.57
N PHE A 49 -2.36 -13.12 17.36
CA PHE A 49 -3.52 -13.94 17.02
C PHE A 49 -3.03 -15.26 16.40
N ASP A 50 -3.70 -16.37 16.71
CA ASP A 50 -3.41 -17.66 16.08
C ASP A 50 -3.98 -17.70 14.63
N THR A 51 -3.81 -18.82 13.94
CA THR A 51 -4.32 -19.01 12.58
C THR A 51 -5.84 -18.81 12.49
N ARG A 52 -6.29 -18.12 11.42
CA ARG A 52 -7.70 -17.91 11.06
C ARG A 52 -8.56 -17.17 12.09
N GLN A 53 -7.98 -16.25 12.86
CA GLN A 53 -8.74 -15.33 13.72
C GLN A 53 -9.27 -14.15 12.91
N TYR A 54 -10.54 -13.77 13.12
CA TYR A 54 -11.16 -12.62 12.46
C TYR A 54 -11.53 -11.56 13.50
N LEU A 55 -11.09 -10.32 13.29
CA LEU A 55 -11.58 -9.18 14.06
C LEU A 55 -12.85 -8.63 13.38
N LYS A 56 -14.02 -9.02 13.90
CA LYS A 56 -15.30 -8.44 13.44
C LYS A 56 -15.51 -7.11 14.15
N THR A 57 -15.53 -6.00 13.40
CA THR A 57 -15.93 -4.69 13.90
C THR A 57 -17.20 -4.21 13.21
N GLY A 58 -17.98 -3.37 13.89
CA GLY A 58 -19.23 -2.84 13.35
C GLY A 58 -19.05 -1.65 12.41
N SER A 59 -17.88 -1.01 12.39
CA SER A 59 -17.64 0.18 11.56
C SER A 59 -16.19 0.30 11.12
N THR A 60 -15.27 0.57 12.05
CA THR A 60 -13.86 0.87 11.74
C THR A 60 -12.92 -0.03 12.51
N VAL A 61 -11.79 -0.37 11.90
CA VAL A 61 -10.58 -0.83 12.59
C VAL A 61 -9.59 0.31 12.43
N GLN A 62 -9.22 0.94 13.54
CA GLN A 62 -8.23 2.02 13.58
C GLN A 62 -6.90 1.43 14.03
N ILE A 63 -5.87 1.60 13.20
CA ILE A 63 -4.48 1.24 13.51
C ILE A 63 -3.73 2.57 13.57
N ASP A 64 -3.63 3.13 14.77
CA ASP A 64 -2.84 4.33 15.02
C ASP A 64 -1.44 3.93 15.47
N ASP A 65 -0.43 4.52 14.85
CA ASP A 65 0.94 4.53 15.35
C ASP A 65 1.41 5.98 15.38
N ASP A 66 1.89 6.45 16.53
CA ASP A 66 2.55 7.75 16.67
C ASP A 66 3.89 7.79 15.88
N SER A 67 4.37 6.63 15.39
CA SER A 67 5.68 6.42 14.77
C SER A 67 5.67 6.18 13.24
N TYR A 68 4.55 6.48 12.56
CA TYR A 68 4.38 6.43 11.09
C TYR A 68 4.44 5.04 10.41
N ASP A 69 4.53 3.93 11.14
CA ASP A 69 4.73 2.61 10.54
C ASP A 69 3.43 1.75 10.54
N ILE A 70 2.55 1.94 9.55
CA ILE A 70 1.60 0.86 9.18
C ILE A 70 2.38 -0.18 8.36
N LYS A 71 3.05 -1.09 9.06
CA LYS A 71 3.68 -2.26 8.43
C LYS A 71 2.65 -3.37 8.26
N LEU A 72 2.06 -3.43 7.06
CA LEU A 72 1.37 -4.63 6.59
C LEU A 72 2.43 -5.63 6.09
N ASP A 73 3.08 -6.33 7.03
CA ASP A 73 4.06 -7.38 6.71
C ASP A 73 3.33 -8.65 6.21
N TYR A 74 3.77 -9.21 5.09
CA TYR A 74 2.99 -10.14 4.28
C TYR A 74 2.97 -11.57 4.87
N SER A 75 1.83 -11.94 5.45
CA SER A 75 1.16 -13.24 5.21
C SER A 75 -0.36 -13.05 5.14
N LEU A 76 -0.78 -11.98 4.47
CA LEU A 76 -2.20 -11.64 4.31
C LEU A 76 -2.86 -12.61 3.32
N ASP A 77 -3.53 -13.64 3.86
CA ASP A 77 -4.65 -14.29 3.18
C ASP A 77 -5.78 -13.26 3.05
N PHE A 78 -5.70 -12.40 2.03
CA PHE A 78 -6.87 -11.63 1.62
C PHE A 78 -7.94 -12.63 1.19
N ILE A 79 -9.06 -12.60 1.90
CA ILE A 79 -10.24 -13.45 1.68
C ILE A 79 -10.53 -13.50 0.17
N SER A 80 -10.69 -14.72 -0.34
CA SER A 80 -11.10 -15.00 -1.71
C SER A 80 -12.30 -14.13 -2.08
N HIS A 81 -12.17 -13.32 -3.13
CA HIS A 81 -13.33 -12.71 -3.74
C HIS A 81 -14.14 -13.82 -4.45
N PRO A 82 -15.47 -13.90 -4.27
CA PRO A 82 -16.28 -14.87 -5.00
C PRO A 82 -16.13 -14.63 -6.50
N GLY A 83 -15.55 -15.59 -7.21
CA GLY A 83 -15.37 -15.56 -8.67
C GLY A 83 -13.92 -15.47 -9.19
N VAL A 84 -12.91 -15.38 -8.32
CA VAL A 84 -11.50 -15.32 -8.76
C VAL A 84 -10.78 -16.62 -8.41
N THR A 85 -10.32 -17.36 -9.43
CA THR A 85 -9.70 -18.70 -9.30
C THR A 85 -8.17 -18.70 -9.26
N GLN A 86 -7.53 -17.52 -9.31
CA GLN A 86 -6.07 -17.38 -9.13
C GLN A 86 -5.77 -16.27 -8.11
N ASN A 87 -5.31 -16.68 -6.93
CA ASN A 87 -5.03 -15.82 -5.78
C ASN A 87 -3.68 -15.11 -5.94
N TRP A 88 -3.68 -13.93 -6.52
CA TRP A 88 -2.63 -12.94 -6.24
C TRP A 88 -3.16 -11.96 -5.19
N PRO A 89 -2.38 -11.64 -4.14
CA PRO A 89 -2.82 -10.66 -3.15
C PRO A 89 -3.09 -9.33 -3.85
N CYS A 90 -4.28 -8.77 -3.61
CA CYS A 90 -4.70 -7.53 -4.22
C CYS A 90 -5.31 -6.60 -3.17
N PHE A 91 -5.01 -5.30 -3.30
CA PHE A 91 -5.62 -4.24 -2.53
C PHE A 91 -6.66 -3.55 -3.40
N TYR A 92 -7.95 -3.70 -3.05
CA TYR A 92 -9.07 -3.17 -3.83
C TYR A 92 -10.24 -2.78 -2.92
N PRO A 93 -11.08 -1.81 -3.31
CA PRO A 93 -12.29 -1.48 -2.55
C PRO A 93 -13.32 -2.61 -2.60
N SER A 94 -14.13 -2.75 -1.55
CA SER A 94 -15.18 -3.78 -1.48
C SER A 94 -16.35 -3.58 -2.46
N ARG A 95 -16.40 -2.43 -3.14
CA ARG A 95 -17.40 -2.06 -4.16
C ARG A 95 -16.72 -1.30 -5.29
N ASP A 96 -17.25 -1.45 -6.51
CA ASP A 96 -16.80 -0.65 -7.65
C ASP A 96 -16.95 0.84 -7.34
N ARG A 97 -15.92 1.64 -7.66
CA ARG A 97 -15.82 3.07 -7.33
C ARG A 97 -15.98 3.40 -5.84
N GLY A 98 -15.73 2.44 -4.94
CA GLY A 98 -16.03 2.55 -3.51
C GLY A 98 -14.93 3.14 -2.62
N ALA A 99 -13.72 3.40 -3.13
CA ALA A 99 -12.64 4.03 -2.36
C ALA A 99 -11.71 4.88 -3.23
N TYR A 100 -11.05 5.83 -2.58
CA TYR A 100 -9.92 6.58 -3.15
C TYR A 100 -8.60 6.00 -2.64
N LEU A 101 -7.57 6.04 -3.49
CA LEU A 101 -6.19 5.81 -3.07
C LEU A 101 -5.54 7.18 -2.80
N GLY A 102 -5.52 7.60 -1.53
CA GLY A 102 -5.12 8.94 -1.10
C GLY A 102 -6.27 9.96 -1.07
N HIS A 103 -5.95 11.21 -0.74
CA HIS A 103 -6.88 12.33 -0.62
C HIS A 103 -6.19 13.66 -0.99
N TYR A 104 -6.95 14.72 -1.31
CA TYR A 104 -6.35 16.01 -1.72
C TYR A 104 -5.43 16.63 -0.64
N SER A 105 -5.74 16.40 0.64
CA SER A 105 -4.89 16.79 1.78
C SER A 105 -3.91 15.71 2.25
N TYR A 106 -4.02 14.47 1.75
CA TYR A 106 -3.21 13.32 2.18
C TYR A 106 -2.74 12.53 0.95
N ARG A 107 -1.69 13.05 0.32
CA ARG A 107 -1.15 12.54 -0.94
C ARG A 107 0.00 11.58 -0.69
N TRP A 108 0.12 10.56 -1.55
CA TRP A 108 1.30 9.71 -1.60
C TRP A 108 2.47 10.50 -2.19
N ASN A 109 3.66 10.36 -1.62
CA ASN A 109 4.87 11.01 -2.15
C ASN A 109 5.32 10.36 -3.48
N GLY A 110 5.14 9.05 -3.63
CA GLY A 110 5.45 8.31 -4.84
C GLY A 110 4.89 6.89 -4.81
N LEU A 111 4.82 6.24 -5.98
CA LEU A 111 4.42 4.85 -6.14
C LEU A 111 5.54 4.10 -6.85
N TYR A 112 6.08 3.06 -6.22
CA TYR A 112 7.04 2.15 -6.86
C TYR A 112 6.31 0.89 -7.31
N VAL A 113 5.82 0.88 -8.55
CA VAL A 113 4.96 -0.18 -9.09
C VAL A 113 5.41 -0.56 -10.50
N ASN A 114 5.27 -1.84 -10.85
CA ASN A 114 5.66 -2.33 -12.18
C ASN A 114 4.73 -1.83 -13.29
N ASN A 115 3.43 -1.71 -13.02
CA ASN A 115 2.41 -1.28 -13.99
C ASN A 115 1.32 -0.49 -13.27
N VAL A 116 0.74 0.50 -13.94
CA VAL A 116 -0.44 1.24 -13.50
C VAL A 116 -1.56 0.98 -14.50
N ASN A 117 -2.64 0.31 -14.07
CA ASN A 117 -3.85 0.15 -14.87
C ASN A 117 -4.88 1.19 -14.41
N TYR A 118 -5.38 2.02 -15.33
CA TYR A 118 -6.37 3.05 -15.04
C TYR A 118 -7.37 3.19 -16.18
N ILE A 119 -8.61 3.58 -15.87
CA ILE A 119 -9.63 3.92 -16.88
C ILE A 119 -9.41 5.36 -17.38
N SER A 120 -9.11 6.27 -16.44
CA SER A 120 -8.80 7.67 -16.74
C SER A 120 -7.73 8.17 -15.78
N LEU A 121 -6.67 8.79 -16.31
CA LEU A 121 -5.65 9.47 -15.53
C LEU A 121 -5.85 10.98 -15.67
N SER A 122 -6.19 11.64 -14.57
CA SER A 122 -6.27 13.10 -14.53
C SER A 122 -5.00 13.68 -13.90
N GLN A 123 -4.27 14.48 -14.66
CA GLN A 123 -3.21 15.32 -14.13
C GLN A 123 -3.74 16.76 -14.00
N THR A 124 -3.41 17.44 -12.90
CA THR A 124 -3.80 18.86 -12.76
C THR A 124 -3.09 19.68 -13.83
N SER A 125 -3.89 20.30 -14.71
CA SER A 125 -3.40 21.14 -15.79
C SER A 125 -3.65 22.63 -15.51
N ASP A 126 -4.27 22.95 -14.37
CA ASP A 126 -4.67 24.29 -13.96
C ASP A 126 -3.46 25.22 -13.90
N LYS A 127 -3.60 26.44 -14.42
CA LYS A 127 -2.54 27.45 -14.40
C LYS A 127 -2.14 27.80 -12.96
N SER A 128 -3.08 27.76 -12.02
CA SER A 128 -2.82 28.03 -10.60
C SER A 128 -1.92 26.97 -9.95
N ALA A 129 -1.87 25.76 -10.51
CA ALA A 129 -0.99 24.68 -10.07
C ALA A 129 0.38 24.69 -10.79
N LYS A 130 0.67 25.70 -11.61
CA LYS A 130 1.89 25.79 -12.44
C LYS A 130 2.60 27.12 -12.19
N GLU A 131 3.91 27.06 -12.11
CA GLU A 131 4.78 28.24 -12.02
C GLU A 131 5.81 28.25 -13.17
N ASN A 132 6.44 29.40 -13.41
CA ASN A 132 7.51 29.55 -14.41
C ASN A 132 7.11 29.12 -15.84
N ILE A 133 5.86 29.38 -16.23
CA ILE A 133 5.33 29.03 -17.55
C ILE A 133 6.04 29.85 -18.64
N LYS A 134 6.80 29.17 -19.52
CA LYS A 134 7.55 29.77 -20.63
C LYS A 134 7.06 29.23 -21.97
N SER A 135 7.16 30.04 -23.02
CA SER A 135 6.89 29.59 -24.38
C SER A 135 7.96 28.59 -24.84
N PHE A 136 7.52 27.48 -25.44
CA PHE A 136 8.42 26.51 -26.05
C PHE A 136 8.69 26.89 -27.52
N LYS A 137 9.88 27.45 -27.78
CA LYS A 137 10.30 27.82 -29.13
C LYS A 137 10.60 26.55 -29.93
N GLY A 138 10.07 26.45 -31.15
CA GLY A 138 10.22 25.23 -31.97
C GLY A 138 9.15 24.16 -31.70
N ALA A 139 8.08 24.48 -30.97
CA ALA A 139 7.01 23.52 -30.66
C ALA A 139 6.46 22.78 -31.90
N LEU A 140 6.17 23.53 -32.98
CA LEU A 140 5.64 22.94 -34.20
C LEU A 140 6.68 22.04 -34.87
N GLU A 141 7.92 22.53 -35.00
CA GLU A 141 9.03 21.78 -35.58
C GLU A 141 9.25 20.46 -34.83
N ALA A 142 9.32 20.51 -33.50
CA ALA A 142 9.48 19.35 -32.66
C ALA A 142 8.35 18.33 -32.85
N VAL A 143 7.08 18.78 -32.92
CA VAL A 143 5.94 17.90 -33.18
C VAL A 143 6.01 17.27 -34.57
N THR A 144 6.48 18.01 -35.58
CA THR A 144 6.59 17.50 -36.96
C THR A 144 7.83 16.64 -37.21
N SER A 145 8.88 16.77 -36.39
CA SER A 145 10.14 16.04 -36.56
C SER A 145 10.12 14.65 -35.90
N ILE A 146 9.29 14.45 -34.87
CA ILE A 146 9.18 13.16 -34.20
C ILE A 146 8.43 12.16 -35.10
N GLN A 147 9.03 10.99 -35.33
CA GLN A 147 8.44 9.93 -36.16
C GLN A 147 7.75 8.87 -35.30
N GLY A 148 6.47 8.63 -35.60
CA GLY A 148 5.74 7.50 -35.03
C GLY A 148 6.24 6.18 -35.62
N VAL A 149 6.51 5.20 -34.78
CA VAL A 149 6.98 3.87 -35.19
C VAL A 149 6.02 2.77 -34.74
N LYS A 150 6.02 1.67 -35.48
CA LYS A 150 5.38 0.42 -35.08
C LYS A 150 6.47 -0.55 -34.65
N TYR A 151 6.34 -1.14 -33.47
CA TYR A 151 7.39 -1.97 -32.88
C TYR A 151 6.82 -3.13 -32.06
N ASP A 152 7.69 -4.10 -31.82
CA ASP A 152 7.46 -5.21 -30.90
C ASP A 152 8.43 -5.08 -29.73
N TYR A 153 7.96 -5.28 -28.49
CA TYR A 153 8.87 -5.43 -27.36
C TYR A 153 9.67 -6.73 -27.51
N LYS A 154 10.95 -6.66 -27.14
CA LYS A 154 11.78 -7.84 -26.97
C LYS A 154 11.16 -8.73 -25.90
N LYS A 155 11.21 -10.05 -26.09
CA LYS A 155 10.47 -11.00 -25.23
C LYS A 155 10.99 -10.93 -23.79
N GLU A 156 12.29 -10.81 -23.62
CA GLU A 156 13.00 -10.66 -22.35
C GLU A 156 12.58 -9.44 -21.53
N CYS A 157 12.06 -8.37 -22.15
CA CYS A 157 11.56 -7.19 -21.42
C CYS A 157 10.26 -7.47 -20.64
N LEU A 158 9.53 -8.52 -21.00
CA LEU A 158 8.24 -8.87 -20.42
C LEU A 158 8.28 -10.14 -19.57
N LEU A 159 9.37 -10.91 -19.67
CA LEU A 159 9.56 -12.15 -18.93
C LEU A 159 10.36 -11.88 -17.65
N LYS A 160 9.73 -12.04 -16.48
CA LYS A 160 10.42 -12.00 -15.18
C LYS A 160 11.15 -13.31 -14.83
N TYR A 161 10.91 -14.37 -15.58
CA TYR A 161 11.42 -15.73 -15.36
C TYR A 161 11.95 -16.32 -16.66
N ASP A 162 12.79 -17.36 -16.56
CA ASP A 162 13.24 -18.12 -17.73
C ASP A 162 12.04 -18.66 -18.50
N SER A 163 12.00 -18.36 -19.79
CA SER A 163 10.95 -18.78 -20.73
C SER A 163 10.74 -20.29 -20.76
N ALA A 164 11.74 -21.09 -20.35
CA ALA A 164 11.65 -22.55 -20.26
C ALA A 164 10.64 -23.06 -19.22
N VAL A 165 10.18 -22.20 -18.29
CA VAL A 165 9.26 -22.57 -17.20
C VAL A 165 7.80 -22.18 -17.50
N LEU A 166 7.53 -21.51 -18.63
CA LEU A 166 6.20 -20.96 -18.96
C LEU A 166 5.35 -21.91 -19.80
N SER A 167 4.05 -21.96 -19.52
CA SER A 167 3.10 -22.72 -20.33
C SER A 167 2.92 -22.09 -21.71
N GLU A 168 2.51 -22.87 -22.72
CA GLU A 168 2.21 -22.34 -24.07
C GLU A 168 1.16 -21.21 -24.04
N LYS A 169 0.19 -21.28 -23.12
CA LYS A 169 -0.84 -20.26 -22.94
C LYS A 169 -0.26 -18.94 -22.46
N ASP A 170 0.72 -18.98 -21.57
CA ASP A 170 1.39 -17.78 -21.05
C ASP A 170 2.31 -17.17 -22.12
N LEU A 171 2.99 -18.01 -22.90
CA LEU A 171 3.79 -17.55 -24.04
C LEU A 171 2.94 -16.83 -25.11
N ARG A 172 1.71 -17.29 -25.36
CA ARG A 172 0.77 -16.61 -26.27
C ARG A 172 0.35 -15.23 -25.75
N LYS A 173 0.02 -15.12 -24.46
CA LYS A 173 -0.31 -13.82 -23.83
C LYS A 173 0.86 -12.85 -23.91
N VAL A 174 2.09 -13.31 -23.68
CA VAL A 174 3.29 -12.47 -23.83
C VAL A 174 3.43 -11.97 -25.28
N ASP A 175 3.18 -12.83 -26.27
CA ASP A 175 3.23 -12.44 -27.68
C ASP A 175 2.14 -11.40 -28.04
N GLU A 176 0.92 -11.54 -27.51
CA GLU A 176 -0.15 -10.54 -27.68
C GLU A 176 0.20 -9.20 -27.00
N MET A 177 0.80 -9.26 -25.81
CA MET A 177 1.22 -8.08 -25.07
C MET A 177 2.41 -7.36 -25.68
N ARG A 178 3.30 -8.05 -26.40
CA ARG A 178 4.54 -7.45 -26.91
C ARG A 178 4.44 -6.91 -28.32
N LYS A 179 3.61 -7.51 -29.18
CA LYS A 179 3.62 -7.21 -30.63
C LYS A 179 2.71 -6.04 -31.02
N ASN A 180 3.00 -5.47 -32.20
CA ASN A 180 2.19 -4.49 -32.91
C ASN A 180 1.88 -3.21 -32.10
N LYS A 181 2.84 -2.76 -31.29
CA LYS A 181 2.70 -1.51 -30.55
C LYS A 181 2.99 -0.33 -31.46
N VAL A 182 2.33 0.79 -31.18
CA VAL A 182 2.55 2.06 -31.85
C VAL A 182 3.04 3.04 -30.79
N GLY A 183 4.10 3.77 -31.10
CA GLY A 183 4.68 4.74 -30.18
C GLY A 183 5.86 5.46 -30.81
N PHE A 184 6.81 5.86 -29.97
CA PHE A 184 7.98 6.63 -30.35
C PHE A 184 9.24 5.98 -29.78
N ILE A 185 10.39 6.21 -30.43
CA ILE A 185 11.69 5.85 -29.88
C ILE A 185 12.16 6.99 -28.97
N ALA A 186 12.44 6.68 -27.71
CA ALA A 186 12.79 7.67 -26.71
C ALA A 186 14.07 8.46 -27.07
N GLN A 187 15.05 7.81 -27.70
CA GLN A 187 16.29 8.44 -28.15
C GLN A 187 16.02 9.50 -29.23
N ASP A 188 15.13 9.21 -30.19
CA ASP A 188 14.77 10.15 -31.25
C ASP A 188 13.97 11.33 -30.68
N VAL A 189 13.04 11.07 -29.76
CA VAL A 189 12.30 12.15 -29.07
C VAL A 189 13.24 13.06 -28.30
N LYS A 190 14.28 12.50 -27.65
CA LYS A 190 15.25 13.27 -26.87
C LYS A 190 16.06 14.26 -27.71
N GLU A 191 16.31 13.97 -28.99
CA GLU A 191 17.02 14.89 -29.88
C GLU A 191 16.25 16.21 -30.06
N PHE A 192 14.91 16.15 -30.08
CA PHE A 192 14.05 17.30 -30.34
C PHE A 192 13.36 17.89 -29.11
N ILE A 193 13.01 17.04 -28.12
CA ILE A 193 12.35 17.43 -26.87
C ILE A 193 13.00 16.66 -25.70
N PRO A 194 14.23 17.04 -25.31
CA PRO A 194 14.97 16.31 -24.27
C PRO A 194 14.25 16.28 -22.92
N GLU A 195 13.45 17.30 -22.59
CA GLU A 195 12.69 17.37 -21.35
C GLU A 195 11.50 16.41 -21.29
N ALA A 196 11.07 15.87 -22.44
CA ALA A 196 9.99 14.88 -22.50
C ALA A 196 10.48 13.44 -22.25
N VAL A 197 11.80 13.23 -22.17
CA VAL A 197 12.41 11.90 -22.01
C VAL A 197 13.23 11.84 -20.73
N SER A 198 12.75 11.10 -19.75
CA SER A 198 13.52 10.73 -18.57
C SER A 198 14.09 9.32 -18.76
N PHE A 199 15.40 9.17 -18.58
CA PHE A 199 16.00 7.85 -18.40
C PHE A 199 16.05 7.53 -16.91
N ASP A 200 15.80 6.29 -16.56
CA ASP A 200 16.13 5.81 -15.24
C ASP A 200 17.66 5.80 -15.09
N SER A 201 18.18 6.34 -14.00
CA SER A 201 19.62 6.36 -13.71
C SER A 201 20.12 5.07 -13.04
N THR A 202 19.26 4.07 -12.91
CA THR A 202 19.58 2.74 -12.38
C THR A 202 20.38 1.89 -13.35
#